data_AF-A0A257WBM3-F1
#
_entry.id   AF-A0A257WBM3-F1
#
_cell.length_a   1.000
_cell.length_b   1.000
_cell.length_c   1.000
_cell.angle_alpha   90.00
_cell.angle_beta   90.00
_cell.angle_gamma   90.00
#
_symmetry.space_group_name_H-M   'P 1'
#
loop_
_entity.id
_entity.type
_entity.pdbx_description
1 polymer ?
#
loop_
_entity_poly.entity_id
_entity_poly.type
_entity_poly.pdbx_seq_one_letter_code
_entity_poly.pdbx_strand_id
1 'polypeptide(L)'
;IALRYTEDDLRRMIDKLAGLYEMSSSFQEFVGFSVVRNHQSEVEEDSFRYLHRHTVGRPRDMVIVCHEISHRRNQLSETVYREVVNDVSAQVIVRSVFDEMRPLIEGLDEKRERQKLFALLPYNILTLEEIKTLCCRFNDVECANYDDIRVAGDALHHPFCELYNCGLLGVIRQDPHSGSPFQYFKQPQDALGDTGSCLPRSPFYLLHPSLQSLINQQHAGIGYQTFRFVTVGHRYPWRPHFAAMVAVQRASFTIRECDLREAMLGHLRSINEILQVTDEGTAKTTDAEFETILSGTQDCLSELERLGYDDAFLTLDDLAKRYLRSRRDSIPRR
;
A
#
# COMPACT_ATOMS: atom_id res chain seq x y z
N ILE A 1 6.56 -29.20 -8.73
CA ILE A 1 6.22 -28.75 -7.36
C ILE A 1 6.91 -27.40 -7.18
N ALA A 2 6.17 -26.30 -7.24
CA ALA A 2 6.74 -24.98 -7.00
C ALA A 2 6.98 -24.82 -5.49
N LEU A 3 8.20 -24.45 -5.10
CA LEU A 3 8.57 -24.28 -3.71
C LEU A 3 7.94 -22.98 -3.19
N ARG A 4 7.07 -23.07 -2.18
CA ARG A 4 6.33 -21.94 -1.62
C ARG A 4 6.86 -21.64 -0.22
N TYR A 5 7.41 -20.44 -0.05
CA TYR A 5 7.88 -19.97 1.24
C TYR A 5 6.74 -19.27 1.98
N THR A 6 6.57 -19.60 3.27
CA THR A 6 5.76 -18.80 4.20
C THR A 6 6.58 -17.63 4.73
N GLU A 7 5.92 -16.62 5.33
CA GLU A 7 6.64 -15.52 6.00
C GLU A 7 7.59 -16.06 7.09
N ASP A 8 7.16 -17.09 7.84
CA ASP A 8 7.98 -17.73 8.86
C ASP A 8 9.19 -18.46 8.27
N ASP A 9 9.04 -19.10 7.11
CA ASP A 9 10.17 -19.74 6.41
C ASP A 9 11.21 -18.70 6.01
N LEU A 10 10.75 -17.58 5.45
CA LEU A 10 11.61 -16.48 5.04
C LEU A 10 12.31 -15.85 6.24
N ARG A 11 11.59 -15.64 7.36
CA ARG A 11 12.16 -15.10 8.60
C ARG A 11 13.24 -16.02 9.16
N ARG A 12 12.94 -17.32 9.33
CA ARG A 12 13.92 -18.31 9.83
C ARG A 12 15.17 -18.39 8.97
N MET A 13 15.01 -18.28 7.65
CA MET A 13 16.13 -18.27 6.72
C MET A 13 17.01 -17.03 6.91
N ILE A 14 16.41 -15.84 7.03
CA ILE A 14 17.15 -14.60 7.28
C ILE A 14 17.82 -14.61 8.66
N ASP A 15 17.13 -15.09 9.71
CA ASP A 15 17.72 -15.25 11.05
C ASP A 15 18.97 -16.16 11.01
N LYS A 16 18.90 -17.26 10.24
CA LYS A 16 20.04 -18.16 10.06
C LYS A 16 21.21 -17.48 9.34
N LEU A 17 20.93 -16.67 8.32
CA LEU A 17 21.97 -15.94 7.60
C LEU A 17 22.59 -14.85 8.48
N ALA A 18 21.78 -14.14 9.27
CA ALA A 18 22.26 -13.18 10.27
C ALA A 18 23.19 -13.84 11.31
N GLY A 19 22.84 -15.06 11.76
CA GLY A 19 23.70 -15.82 12.67
C GLY A 19 25.03 -16.22 12.04
N LEU A 20 25.03 -16.62 10.77
CA LEU A 20 26.24 -17.09 10.08
C LEU A 20 27.20 -15.96 9.70
N TYR A 21 26.69 -14.81 9.26
CA TYR A 21 27.52 -13.73 8.70
C TYR A 21 27.71 -12.54 9.64
N GLU A 22 26.77 -12.29 10.54
CA GLU A 22 26.71 -11.08 11.36
C GLU A 22 26.74 -11.38 12.87
N MET A 23 26.90 -12.65 13.24
CA MET A 23 26.89 -13.14 14.62
C MET A 23 25.65 -12.72 15.42
N SER A 24 24.52 -12.52 14.74
CA SER A 24 23.25 -12.07 15.33
C SER A 24 22.26 -13.23 15.40
N SER A 25 21.59 -13.44 16.53
CA SER A 25 20.68 -14.59 16.74
C SER A 25 19.33 -14.46 16.01
N SER A 26 18.98 -13.26 15.57
CA SER A 26 17.76 -12.94 14.84
C SER A 26 17.94 -11.73 13.92
N PHE A 27 17.00 -11.54 13.00
CA PHE A 27 16.91 -10.35 12.15
C PHE A 27 16.80 -9.06 12.97
N GLN A 28 16.02 -9.10 14.06
CA GLN A 28 15.80 -7.94 14.93
C GLN A 28 17.10 -7.53 15.64
N GLU A 29 17.91 -8.51 16.06
CA GLU A 29 19.26 -8.24 16.60
C GLU A 29 20.23 -7.76 15.52
N PHE A 30 20.12 -8.30 14.31
CA PHE A 30 20.93 -7.87 13.17
C PHE A 30 20.71 -6.39 12.85
N VAL A 31 19.45 -5.93 12.79
CA VAL A 31 19.10 -4.52 12.51
C VAL A 31 19.08 -3.63 13.75
N GLY A 32 19.02 -4.20 14.96
CA GLY A 32 19.06 -3.48 16.23
C GLY A 32 17.72 -2.94 16.74
N PHE A 33 16.60 -3.24 16.06
CA PHE A 33 15.24 -2.84 16.48
C PHE A 33 14.18 -3.80 15.93
N SER A 34 13.08 -3.93 16.67
CA SER A 34 11.95 -4.80 16.32
C SER A 34 10.86 -4.09 15.52
N VAL A 35 10.73 -2.77 15.66
CA VAL A 35 9.64 -1.97 15.11
C VAL A 35 10.20 -0.84 14.25
N VAL A 36 9.50 -0.55 13.16
CA VAL A 36 9.77 0.55 12.24
C VAL A 36 8.48 1.34 12.05
N ARG A 37 8.55 2.65 12.20
CA ARG A 37 7.48 3.57 11.81
C ARG A 37 7.59 3.84 10.34
N ASN A 38 6.56 3.50 9.58
CA ASN A 38 6.54 3.91 8.18
C ASN A 38 6.31 5.44 8.11
N HIS A 39 7.25 6.19 7.53
CA HIS A 39 7.18 7.66 7.46
C HIS A 39 5.90 8.17 6.78
N GLN A 40 5.34 7.37 5.86
CA GLN A 40 4.13 7.75 5.13
C GLN A 40 2.87 7.42 5.92
N SER A 41 2.81 6.29 6.63
CA SER A 41 1.60 5.88 7.35
C SER A 41 1.58 6.24 8.84
N GLU A 42 2.73 6.57 9.41
CA GLU A 42 2.98 6.67 10.86
C GLU A 42 2.57 5.43 11.67
N VAL A 43 2.23 4.33 10.99
CA VAL A 43 1.91 3.04 11.58
C VAL A 43 3.21 2.33 11.92
N GLU A 44 3.30 1.85 13.15
CA GLU A 44 4.35 0.96 13.63
C GLU A 44 4.18 -0.45 13.03
N GLU A 45 5.27 -1.00 12.53
CA GLU A 45 5.30 -2.29 11.86
C GLU A 45 6.55 -3.07 12.28
N ASP A 46 6.46 -4.40 12.40
CA ASP A 46 7.64 -5.24 12.65
C ASP A 46 8.70 -5.02 11.54
N SER A 47 9.96 -4.89 11.94
CA SER A 47 11.06 -4.52 11.03
C SER A 47 11.20 -5.50 9.88
N PHE A 48 11.07 -6.81 10.13
CA PHE A 48 11.13 -7.82 9.09
C PHE A 48 9.91 -7.74 8.17
N ARG A 49 8.70 -7.53 8.69
CA ARG A 49 7.49 -7.33 7.89
C ARG A 49 7.61 -6.13 6.96
N TYR A 50 8.18 -5.03 7.45
CA TYR A 50 8.50 -3.85 6.64
C TYR A 50 9.42 -4.21 5.48
N LEU A 51 10.51 -4.96 5.72
CA LEU A 51 11.40 -5.43 4.64
C LEU A 51 10.66 -6.36 3.68
N HIS A 52 9.93 -7.34 4.22
CA HIS A 52 9.25 -8.36 3.43
C HIS A 52 8.27 -7.75 2.43
N ARG A 53 7.42 -6.81 2.84
CA ARG A 53 6.45 -6.17 1.93
C ARG A 53 7.09 -5.27 0.86
N HIS A 54 8.35 -4.90 1.00
CA HIS A 54 9.13 -4.22 -0.04
C HIS A 54 9.91 -5.20 -0.94
N THR A 55 9.64 -6.50 -0.84
CA THR A 55 10.12 -7.53 -1.75
C THR A 55 8.93 -8.25 -2.40
N VAL A 56 9.15 -8.96 -3.51
CA VAL A 56 8.09 -9.79 -4.12
C VAL A 56 8.05 -11.21 -3.52
N GLY A 57 8.49 -11.38 -2.27
CA GLY A 57 8.44 -12.66 -1.55
C GLY A 57 9.53 -13.67 -1.93
N ARG A 58 10.56 -13.26 -2.67
CA ARG A 58 11.68 -14.13 -3.06
C ARG A 58 12.79 -14.09 -2.00
N PRO A 59 13.33 -15.24 -1.57
CA PRO A 59 14.49 -15.29 -0.68
C PRO A 59 15.65 -14.36 -1.08
N ARG A 60 16.01 -14.37 -2.37
CA ARG A 60 17.14 -13.59 -2.88
C ARG A 60 16.94 -12.08 -2.70
N ASP A 61 15.70 -11.60 -2.83
CA ASP A 61 15.40 -10.17 -2.78
C ASP A 61 15.67 -9.65 -1.36
N MET A 62 15.27 -10.43 -0.35
CA MET A 62 15.59 -10.14 1.05
C MET A 62 17.09 -10.18 1.33
N VAL A 63 17.82 -11.14 0.74
CA VAL A 63 19.27 -11.25 0.90
C VAL A 63 19.98 -10.03 0.32
N ILE A 64 19.55 -9.53 -0.83
CA ILE A 64 20.11 -8.31 -1.45
C ILE A 64 19.93 -7.11 -0.50
N VAL A 65 18.73 -6.93 0.05
CA VAL A 65 18.46 -5.84 1.01
C VAL A 65 19.30 -6.00 2.28
N CYS A 66 19.38 -7.22 2.84
CA CYS A 66 20.18 -7.48 4.03
C CYS A 66 21.68 -7.26 3.80
N HIS A 67 22.19 -7.56 2.60
CA HIS A 67 23.57 -7.28 2.23
C HIS A 67 23.89 -5.78 2.28
N GLU A 68 23.00 -4.95 1.73
CA GLU A 68 23.15 -3.49 1.78
C GLU A 68 23.03 -2.93 3.21
N ILE A 69 22.17 -3.53 4.04
CA ILE A 69 22.06 -3.18 5.47
C ILE A 69 23.37 -3.52 6.21
N SER A 70 23.95 -4.70 5.96
CA SER A 70 25.21 -5.14 6.58
C SER A 70 26.34 -4.12 6.37
N HIS A 71 26.46 -3.57 5.15
CA HIS A 71 27.47 -2.54 4.84
C HIS A 71 27.29 -1.23 5.63
N ARG A 72 26.10 -0.96 6.17
CA ARG A 72 25.77 0.26 6.92
C ARG A 72 25.47 0.00 8.39
N ARG A 73 25.71 -1.22 8.89
CA ARG A 73 25.24 -1.68 10.20
C ARG A 73 25.63 -0.77 11.37
N ASN A 74 26.87 -0.28 11.39
CA ASN A 74 27.38 0.58 12.46
C ASN A 74 26.72 1.98 12.52
N GLN A 75 26.02 2.38 11.47
CA GLN A 75 25.33 3.67 11.35
C GLN A 75 23.82 3.49 11.17
N LEU A 76 23.32 2.27 11.39
CA LEU A 76 21.96 1.90 11.11
C LEU A 76 21.02 2.53 12.15
N SER A 77 20.33 3.58 11.71
CA SER A 77 19.14 4.09 12.39
C SER A 77 17.90 3.55 11.68
N GLU A 78 16.74 3.68 12.33
CA GLU A 78 15.45 3.36 11.69
C GLU A 78 15.26 4.11 10.37
N THR A 79 15.71 5.37 10.29
CA THR A 79 15.63 6.16 9.05
C THR A 79 16.52 5.59 7.96
N VAL A 80 17.79 5.32 8.27
CA VAL A 80 18.74 4.72 7.31
C VAL A 80 18.27 3.34 6.85
N TYR A 81 17.70 2.54 7.74
CA TYR A 81 17.11 1.25 7.40
C TYR A 81 16.00 1.37 6.37
N ARG A 82 15.04 2.29 6.59
CA ARG A 82 13.94 2.52 5.64
C ARG A 82 14.46 2.99 4.30
N GLU A 83 15.42 3.92 4.29
CA GLU A 83 16.07 4.39 3.06
C GLU A 83 16.68 3.23 2.28
N VAL A 84 17.48 2.38 2.94
CA VAL A 84 18.08 1.20 2.29
C VAL A 84 17.01 0.26 1.74
N VAL A 85 15.99 -0.08 2.53
CA VAL A 85 14.90 -0.97 2.08
C VAL A 85 14.17 -0.36 0.87
N ASN A 86 13.82 0.92 0.92
CA ASN A 86 13.08 1.60 -0.14
C ASN A 86 13.93 1.77 -1.41
N ASP A 87 15.21 2.11 -1.28
CA ASP A 87 16.11 2.34 -2.40
C ASP A 87 16.45 1.04 -3.12
N VAL A 88 16.81 0.00 -2.37
CA VAL A 88 17.13 -1.31 -2.94
C VAL A 88 15.88 -1.93 -3.58
N SER A 89 14.72 -1.81 -2.93
CA SER A 89 13.49 -2.33 -3.51
C SER A 89 13.08 -1.61 -4.79
N ALA A 90 13.20 -0.28 -4.83
CA ALA A 90 12.90 0.52 -6.01
C ALA A 90 13.87 0.28 -7.18
N GLN A 91 15.17 0.26 -6.91
CA GLN A 91 16.20 0.31 -7.95
C GLN A 91 16.69 -1.07 -8.40
N VAL A 92 16.70 -2.04 -7.48
CA VAL A 92 17.23 -3.39 -7.75
C VAL A 92 16.09 -4.38 -7.95
N ILE A 93 15.17 -4.47 -6.98
CA ILE A 93 14.11 -5.50 -6.99
C ILE A 93 13.13 -5.26 -8.13
N VAL A 94 12.55 -4.06 -8.25
CA VAL A 94 11.58 -3.76 -9.33
C VAL A 94 12.20 -3.96 -10.71
N ARG A 95 13.45 -3.54 -10.91
CA ARG A 95 14.17 -3.76 -12.17
C ARG A 95 14.32 -5.26 -12.47
N SER A 96 14.76 -6.04 -11.48
CA SER A 96 14.92 -7.49 -11.64
C SER A 96 13.59 -8.18 -11.95
N VAL A 97 12.47 -7.71 -11.39
CA VAL A 97 11.13 -8.21 -11.72
C VAL A 97 10.80 -7.94 -13.19
N PHE A 98 10.99 -6.72 -13.68
CA PHE A 98 10.75 -6.41 -15.11
C PHE A 98 11.66 -7.21 -16.04
N ASP A 99 12.96 -7.31 -15.72
CA ASP A 99 13.93 -8.04 -16.55
C ASP A 99 13.57 -9.54 -16.68
N GLU A 100 13.05 -10.15 -15.61
CA GLU A 100 12.64 -11.56 -15.61
C GLU A 100 11.27 -11.81 -16.22
N MET A 101 10.35 -10.88 -16.01
CA MET A 101 9.00 -10.97 -16.53
C MET A 101 8.91 -10.48 -17.98
N ARG A 102 10.00 -9.94 -18.55
CA ARG A 102 10.06 -9.45 -19.93
C ARG A 102 9.40 -10.36 -20.97
N PRO A 103 9.55 -11.71 -20.96
CA PRO A 103 8.85 -12.57 -21.92
C PRO A 103 7.31 -12.56 -21.82
N LEU A 104 6.76 -11.95 -20.78
CA LEU A 104 5.33 -11.90 -20.42
C LEU A 104 4.79 -10.46 -20.39
N ILE A 105 5.59 -9.49 -20.82
CA ILE A 105 5.27 -8.06 -20.80
C ILE A 105 5.46 -7.54 -22.22
N GLU A 106 4.46 -6.83 -22.74
CA GLU A 106 4.50 -6.24 -24.09
C GLU A 106 4.55 -4.71 -23.99
N GLY A 107 3.61 -4.12 -23.24
CA GLY A 107 3.48 -2.67 -23.10
C GLY A 107 4.49 -2.02 -22.15
N LEU A 108 5.03 -2.79 -21.20
CA LEU A 108 5.97 -2.27 -20.19
C LEU A 108 7.39 -2.83 -20.31
N ASP A 109 7.78 -3.46 -21.43
CA ASP A 109 9.15 -3.94 -21.65
C ASP A 109 10.14 -2.77 -21.73
N GLU A 110 9.75 -1.71 -22.41
CA GLU A 110 10.59 -0.53 -22.55
C GLU A 110 10.57 0.36 -21.31
N LYS A 111 11.74 0.84 -20.89
CA LYS A 111 11.88 1.79 -19.76
C LYS A 111 11.05 3.07 -19.99
N ARG A 112 10.96 3.54 -21.25
CA ARG A 112 10.21 4.74 -21.61
C ARG A 112 8.72 4.57 -21.35
N GLU A 113 8.14 3.44 -21.74
CA GLU A 113 6.73 3.15 -21.51
C GLU A 113 6.41 2.99 -20.02
N ARG A 114 7.32 2.37 -19.25
CA ARG A 114 7.21 2.37 -17.78
C ARG A 114 7.19 3.78 -17.20
N GLN A 115 8.09 4.67 -17.66
CA GLN A 115 8.10 6.07 -17.22
C GLN A 115 6.84 6.82 -17.64
N LYS A 116 6.31 6.58 -18.85
CA LYS A 116 5.02 7.13 -19.31
C LYS A 116 3.91 6.72 -18.36
N LEU A 117 3.79 5.44 -18.02
CA LEU A 117 2.80 4.95 -17.07
C LEU A 117 2.97 5.58 -15.69
N PHE A 118 4.19 5.60 -15.15
CA PHE A 118 4.45 6.10 -13.81
C PHE A 118 4.08 7.58 -13.68
N ALA A 119 4.39 8.39 -14.70
CA ALA A 119 4.00 9.80 -14.77
C ALA A 119 2.48 10.03 -14.78
N LEU A 120 1.68 9.04 -15.20
CA LEU A 120 0.23 9.12 -15.21
C LEU A 120 -0.39 8.74 -13.87
N LEU A 121 0.30 7.97 -13.03
CA LEU A 121 -0.25 7.45 -11.78
C LEU A 121 -0.44 8.58 -10.76
N PRO A 122 -1.67 8.80 -10.24
CA PRO A 122 -1.91 9.81 -9.23
C PRO A 122 -1.72 9.26 -7.80
N TYR A 123 -1.97 7.96 -7.59
CA TYR A 123 -2.03 7.36 -6.27
C TYR A 123 -1.51 5.91 -6.22
N ASN A 124 -1.16 5.43 -5.02
CA ASN A 124 -0.81 4.03 -4.77
C ASN A 124 -2.02 3.08 -4.63
N ILE A 125 -3.22 3.61 -4.42
CA ILE A 125 -4.47 2.85 -4.34
C ILE A 125 -5.43 3.40 -5.39
N LEU A 126 -5.86 2.54 -6.31
CA LEU A 126 -6.68 2.90 -7.47
C LEU A 126 -8.00 2.14 -7.44
N THR A 127 -9.06 2.77 -7.92
CA THR A 127 -10.35 2.14 -8.24
C THR A 127 -10.35 1.60 -9.66
N LEU A 128 -11.34 0.77 -10.01
CA LEU A 128 -11.47 0.26 -11.38
C LEU A 128 -11.67 1.39 -12.40
N GLU A 129 -12.43 2.43 -12.08
CA GLU A 129 -12.66 3.55 -13.00
C GLU A 129 -11.39 4.36 -13.26
N GLU A 130 -10.52 4.47 -12.24
CA GLU A 130 -9.19 5.08 -12.42
C GLU A 130 -8.29 4.20 -13.28
N ILE A 131 -8.27 2.87 -13.05
CA ILE A 131 -7.52 1.94 -13.90
C ILE A 131 -7.95 2.09 -15.36
N LYS A 132 -9.26 2.14 -15.63
CA LYS A 132 -9.80 2.35 -16.98
C LYS A 132 -9.31 3.64 -17.60
N THR A 133 -9.46 4.75 -16.88
CA THR A 133 -9.07 6.09 -17.34
C THR A 133 -7.57 6.16 -17.63
N LEU A 134 -6.75 5.62 -16.72
CA LEU A 134 -5.29 5.61 -16.87
C LEU A 134 -4.83 4.69 -18.01
N CYS A 135 -5.48 3.54 -18.20
CA CYS A 135 -5.20 2.64 -19.30
C CYS A 135 -5.52 3.29 -20.66
N CYS A 136 -6.65 3.99 -20.76
CA CYS A 136 -7.01 4.72 -21.99
C CYS A 136 -6.03 5.85 -22.28
N ARG A 137 -5.64 6.63 -21.25
CA ARG A 137 -4.60 7.67 -21.36
C ARG A 137 -3.23 7.10 -21.73
N PHE A 138 -2.88 5.92 -21.24
CA PHE A 138 -1.62 5.26 -21.58
C PHE A 138 -1.57 4.85 -23.06
N ASN A 139 -2.70 4.39 -23.61
CA ASN A 139 -2.82 3.98 -25.01
C ASN A 139 -3.24 5.11 -25.96
N ASP A 140 -3.40 6.35 -25.45
CA ASP A 140 -3.86 7.50 -26.23
C ASP A 140 -5.23 7.27 -26.93
N VAL A 141 -6.16 6.59 -26.24
CA VAL A 141 -7.53 6.30 -26.70
C VAL A 141 -8.60 6.90 -25.78
N GLU A 142 -9.82 7.05 -26.28
CA GLU A 142 -10.97 7.51 -25.48
C GLU A 142 -11.47 6.42 -24.51
N CYS A 143 -11.95 6.82 -23.32
CA CYS A 143 -12.44 5.89 -22.30
C CYS A 143 -13.61 5.01 -22.75
N ALA A 144 -14.40 5.47 -23.71
CA ALA A 144 -15.48 4.69 -24.31
C ALA A 144 -14.97 3.39 -24.96
N ASN A 145 -13.70 3.36 -25.35
CA ASN A 145 -13.05 2.24 -26.05
C ASN A 145 -12.26 1.35 -25.07
N TYR A 146 -12.47 1.46 -23.75
CA TYR A 146 -11.75 0.62 -22.79
C TYR A 146 -12.01 -0.88 -22.99
N ASP A 147 -13.25 -1.26 -23.34
CA ASP A 147 -13.55 -2.66 -23.65
C ASP A 147 -12.82 -3.14 -24.91
N ASP A 148 -12.48 -2.22 -25.83
CA ASP A 148 -11.66 -2.54 -26.99
C ASP A 148 -10.21 -2.82 -26.57
N ILE A 149 -9.65 -2.13 -25.55
CA ILE A 149 -8.33 -2.48 -24.99
C ILE A 149 -8.32 -3.90 -24.44
N ARG A 150 -9.46 -4.37 -23.88
CA ARG A 150 -9.59 -5.73 -23.35
C ARG A 150 -9.71 -6.80 -24.45
N VAL A 151 -10.07 -6.41 -25.67
CA VAL A 151 -10.42 -7.31 -26.79
C VAL A 151 -9.42 -7.22 -27.96
N ALA A 152 -8.73 -6.10 -28.11
CA ALA A 152 -7.93 -5.76 -29.31
C ALA A 152 -6.59 -6.50 -29.46
N GLY A 153 -6.19 -7.33 -28.48
CA GLY A 153 -4.91 -8.03 -28.54
C GLY A 153 -3.71 -7.07 -28.69
N ASP A 154 -2.70 -7.48 -29.46
CA ASP A 154 -1.38 -6.83 -29.65
C ASP A 154 -1.37 -5.34 -30.02
N ALA A 155 -2.51 -4.73 -30.39
CA ALA A 155 -2.59 -3.32 -30.77
C ALA A 155 -2.78 -2.35 -29.60
N LEU A 156 -3.29 -2.82 -28.44
CA LEU A 156 -3.54 -2.00 -27.26
C LEU A 156 -3.01 -2.73 -26.02
N HIS A 157 -2.15 -2.07 -25.26
CA HIS A 157 -1.52 -2.68 -24.11
C HIS A 157 -2.35 -2.47 -22.85
N HIS A 158 -2.42 -3.48 -21.99
CA HIS A 158 -3.04 -3.36 -20.67
C HIS A 158 -1.96 -3.32 -19.58
N PRO A 159 -1.34 -2.15 -19.32
CA PRO A 159 -0.20 -2.06 -18.41
C PRO A 159 -0.53 -2.54 -16.99
N PHE A 160 -1.78 -2.43 -16.56
CA PHE A 160 -2.20 -2.90 -15.23
C PHE A 160 -2.36 -4.42 -15.15
N CYS A 161 -2.78 -5.08 -16.23
CA CYS A 161 -2.70 -6.55 -16.33
C CYS A 161 -1.25 -7.02 -16.21
N GLU A 162 -0.32 -6.34 -16.89
CA GLU A 162 1.11 -6.68 -16.83
C GLU A 162 1.69 -6.45 -15.43
N LEU A 163 1.41 -5.31 -14.79
CA LEU A 163 1.82 -5.07 -13.40
C LEU A 163 1.22 -6.12 -12.44
N TYR A 164 -0.03 -6.52 -12.63
CA TYR A 164 -0.65 -7.57 -11.83
C TYR A 164 0.07 -8.91 -12.04
N ASN A 165 0.37 -9.28 -13.29
CA ASN A 165 1.08 -10.51 -13.62
C ASN A 165 2.52 -10.53 -13.06
N CYS A 166 3.16 -9.37 -12.97
CA CYS A 166 4.47 -9.20 -12.34
C CYS A 166 4.43 -9.25 -10.79
N GLY A 167 3.24 -9.24 -10.18
CA GLY A 167 3.10 -9.09 -8.73
C GLY A 167 3.33 -7.65 -8.23
N LEU A 168 3.37 -6.67 -9.14
CA LEU A 168 3.56 -5.25 -8.83
C LEU A 168 2.23 -4.48 -8.66
N LEU A 169 1.10 -5.10 -9.00
CA LEU A 169 -0.25 -4.63 -8.69
C LEU A 169 -0.99 -5.72 -7.90
N GLY A 170 -1.59 -5.33 -6.78
CA GLY A 170 -2.39 -6.18 -5.93
C GLY A 170 -3.88 -5.89 -6.04
N VAL A 171 -4.69 -6.84 -5.56
CA VAL A 171 -6.15 -6.77 -5.51
C VAL A 171 -6.65 -7.19 -4.13
N ILE A 172 -7.86 -6.79 -3.77
CA ILE A 172 -8.54 -7.30 -2.59
C ILE A 172 -9.19 -8.65 -2.92
N ARG A 173 -8.88 -9.67 -2.12
CA ARG A 173 -9.49 -11.02 -2.18
C ARG A 173 -10.12 -11.39 -0.84
N GLN A 174 -11.04 -12.33 -0.86
CA GLN A 174 -11.60 -12.93 0.34
C GLN A 174 -10.81 -14.18 0.73
N ASP A 175 -10.46 -14.32 2.00
CA ASP A 175 -9.92 -15.58 2.50
C ASP A 175 -11.04 -16.64 2.52
N PRO A 176 -10.85 -17.82 1.91
CA PRO A 176 -11.91 -18.82 1.82
C PRO A 176 -12.27 -19.46 3.16
N HIS A 177 -11.41 -19.38 4.18
CA HIS A 177 -11.65 -19.96 5.49
C HIS A 177 -12.25 -18.93 6.46
N SER A 178 -11.65 -17.74 6.55
CA SER A 178 -12.12 -16.71 7.49
C SER A 178 -13.18 -15.79 6.91
N GLY A 179 -13.38 -15.78 5.58
CA GLY A 179 -14.22 -14.82 4.89
C GLY A 179 -13.71 -13.37 5.01
N SER A 180 -12.52 -13.18 5.57
CA SER A 180 -11.95 -11.85 5.82
C SER A 180 -11.21 -11.37 4.58
N PRO A 181 -11.45 -10.12 4.14
CA PRO A 181 -10.76 -9.58 2.98
C PRO A 181 -9.29 -9.28 3.29
N PHE A 182 -8.43 -9.56 2.32
CA PHE A 182 -6.99 -9.34 2.40
C PHE A 182 -6.43 -8.87 1.06
N GLN A 183 -5.25 -8.28 1.12
CA GLN A 183 -4.52 -7.77 -0.03
C GLN A 183 -3.70 -8.89 -0.67
N TYR A 184 -3.94 -9.14 -1.95
CA TYR A 184 -3.27 -10.20 -2.70
C TYR A 184 -2.45 -9.61 -3.84
N PHE A 185 -1.15 -9.87 -3.77
CA PHE A 185 -0.19 -9.67 -4.85
C PHE A 185 0.22 -11.04 -5.40
N LYS A 186 0.23 -11.21 -6.72
CA LYS A 186 0.76 -12.44 -7.35
C LYS A 186 2.18 -12.67 -6.86
N GLN A 187 2.44 -13.89 -6.40
CA GLN A 187 3.77 -14.30 -5.98
C GLN A 187 4.49 -14.99 -7.16
N PRO A 188 5.83 -15.10 -7.14
CA PRO A 188 6.60 -15.71 -8.23
C PRO A 188 6.13 -17.12 -8.61
N GLN A 189 5.68 -17.90 -7.63
CA GLN A 189 5.11 -19.24 -7.82
C GLN A 189 3.72 -19.24 -8.48
N ASP A 190 3.01 -18.12 -8.48
CA ASP A 190 1.66 -18.00 -9.05
C ASP A 190 1.68 -17.73 -10.56
N ALA A 191 2.85 -17.40 -11.13
CA ALA A 191 3.02 -17.03 -12.54
C ALA A 191 2.65 -18.15 -13.54
N LEU A 192 2.60 -19.41 -13.09
CA LEU A 192 2.36 -20.58 -13.94
C LEU A 192 0.87 -20.97 -14.09
N GLY A 193 -0.04 -20.36 -13.32
CA GLY A 193 -1.42 -20.85 -13.22
C GLY A 193 -2.48 -20.05 -13.97
N ASP A 194 -2.22 -18.78 -14.28
CA ASP A 194 -3.28 -17.86 -14.70
C ASP A 194 -2.70 -16.80 -15.66
N THR A 195 -2.48 -17.20 -16.91
CA THR A 195 -2.06 -16.35 -18.04
C THR A 195 -3.25 -15.64 -18.69
N GLY A 196 -4.42 -15.62 -18.03
CA GLY A 196 -5.56 -14.84 -18.49
C GLY A 196 -5.15 -13.38 -18.66
N SER A 197 -5.41 -12.82 -19.84
CA SER A 197 -5.14 -11.43 -20.23
C SER A 197 -6.01 -10.40 -19.49
N CYS A 198 -6.67 -10.78 -18.39
CA CYS A 198 -7.65 -9.95 -17.71
C CYS A 198 -7.27 -9.67 -16.25
N LEU A 199 -7.35 -8.39 -15.90
CA LEU A 199 -7.20 -7.90 -14.54
C LEU A 199 -8.40 -8.39 -13.70
N PRO A 200 -8.20 -9.05 -12.54
CA PRO A 200 -9.31 -9.50 -11.72
C PRO A 200 -10.17 -8.33 -11.24
N ARG A 201 -11.49 -8.52 -11.21
CA ARG A 201 -12.39 -7.51 -10.64
C ARG A 201 -12.13 -7.35 -9.16
N SER A 202 -11.74 -6.15 -8.75
CA SER A 202 -11.53 -5.76 -7.37
C SER A 202 -12.05 -4.34 -7.13
N PRO A 203 -12.57 -4.03 -5.92
CA PRO A 203 -12.95 -2.65 -5.59
C PRO A 203 -11.73 -1.71 -5.56
N PHE A 204 -10.56 -2.24 -5.21
CA PHE A 204 -9.31 -1.49 -5.13
C PHE A 204 -8.15 -2.29 -5.71
N TYR A 205 -7.26 -1.58 -6.38
CA TYR A 205 -5.98 -2.05 -6.91
C TYR A 205 -4.85 -1.32 -6.19
N LEU A 206 -3.84 -2.07 -5.78
CA LEU A 206 -2.81 -1.59 -4.86
C LEU A 206 -1.45 -1.68 -5.53
N LEU A 207 -0.71 -0.57 -5.62
CA LEU A 207 0.66 -0.61 -6.12
C LEU A 207 1.57 -1.26 -5.08
N HIS A 208 2.45 -2.15 -5.54
CA HIS A 208 3.40 -2.82 -4.66
C HIS A 208 4.33 -1.79 -4.00
N PRO A 209 4.69 -1.94 -2.70
CA PRO A 209 5.52 -0.95 -2.00
C PRO A 209 6.85 -0.63 -2.72
N SER A 210 7.51 -1.63 -3.29
CA SER A 210 8.74 -1.41 -4.09
C SER A 210 8.49 -0.53 -5.32
N LEU A 211 7.36 -0.71 -6.02
CA LEU A 211 6.99 0.10 -7.17
C LEU A 211 6.61 1.51 -6.74
N GLN A 212 5.87 1.63 -5.64
CA GLN A 212 5.55 2.93 -5.02
C GLN A 212 6.82 3.70 -4.65
N SER A 213 7.83 3.04 -4.07
CA SER A 213 9.13 3.65 -3.77
C SER A 213 9.82 4.16 -5.04
N LEU A 214 9.80 3.38 -6.13
CA LEU A 214 10.35 3.80 -7.42
C LEU A 214 9.61 5.03 -8.00
N ILE A 215 8.28 5.06 -7.95
CA ILE A 215 7.47 6.19 -8.43
C ILE A 215 7.76 7.44 -7.59
N ASN A 216 7.80 7.31 -6.26
CA ASN A 216 8.11 8.41 -5.36
C ASN A 216 9.48 9.04 -5.66
N GLN A 217 10.49 8.23 -5.92
CA GLN A 217 11.83 8.70 -6.30
C GLN A 217 11.83 9.44 -7.65
N GLN A 218 11.01 9.01 -8.61
CA GLN A 218 10.92 9.65 -9.93
C GLN A 218 10.13 10.97 -9.92
N HIS A 219 9.10 11.04 -9.11
CA HIS A 219 8.21 12.20 -9.05
C HIS A 219 8.74 13.34 -8.17
N ALA A 220 9.81 13.12 -7.38
CA ALA A 220 10.32 14.08 -6.40
C ALA A 220 9.19 14.68 -5.51
N GLY A 221 8.11 13.92 -5.27
CA GLY A 221 6.93 14.37 -4.52
C GLY A 221 5.89 15.18 -5.30
N ILE A 222 6.03 15.39 -6.61
CA ILE A 222 5.11 16.18 -7.44
C ILE A 222 4.18 15.25 -8.22
N GLY A 223 2.86 15.40 -8.01
CA GLY A 223 1.83 14.76 -8.82
C GLY A 223 1.48 13.31 -8.47
N TYR A 224 2.18 12.69 -7.52
CA TYR A 224 1.84 11.37 -6.97
C TYR A 224 1.65 11.46 -5.46
N GLN A 225 0.51 10.97 -4.96
CA GLN A 225 0.15 11.03 -3.55
C GLN A 225 -0.10 9.63 -2.98
N THR A 226 0.40 9.42 -1.76
CA THR A 226 0.34 8.10 -1.11
C THR A 226 -0.74 8.10 -0.02
N PHE A 227 -1.59 7.08 -0.05
CA PHE A 227 -2.51 6.78 1.05
C PHE A 227 -1.73 6.35 2.29
N ARG A 228 -2.00 7.03 3.41
CA ARG A 228 -1.24 6.92 4.65
C ARG A 228 -1.86 5.89 5.58
N PHE A 229 -3.18 5.74 5.63
CA PHE A 229 -3.81 4.90 6.67
C PHE A 229 -3.95 3.41 6.32
N VAL A 230 -3.57 3.03 5.10
CA VAL A 230 -3.64 1.64 4.62
C VAL A 230 -2.23 1.14 4.33
N THR A 231 -1.73 0.24 5.18
CA THR A 231 -0.47 -0.44 4.91
C THR A 231 -0.65 -1.43 3.75
N VAL A 232 0.08 -1.20 2.67
CA VAL A 232 0.01 -2.04 1.47
C VAL A 232 1.03 -3.17 1.53
N GLY A 233 0.59 -4.42 1.31
CA GLY A 233 1.48 -5.58 1.26
C GLY A 233 0.74 -6.91 1.04
N HIS A 234 1.44 -7.93 0.54
CA HIS A 234 0.86 -9.27 0.36
C HIS A 234 0.37 -9.84 1.69
N ARG A 235 -0.86 -10.38 1.72
CA ARG A 235 -1.54 -10.95 2.90
C ARG A 235 -1.86 -9.96 4.02
N TYR A 236 -1.72 -8.65 3.77
CA TYR A 236 -2.20 -7.66 4.74
C TYR A 236 -3.73 -7.66 4.77
N PRO A 237 -4.34 -7.48 5.95
CA PRO A 237 -5.79 -7.40 6.05
C PRO A 237 -6.30 -6.16 5.30
N TRP A 238 -7.51 -6.28 4.75
CA TRP A 238 -8.26 -5.13 4.24
C TRP A 238 -9.43 -4.84 5.17
N ARG A 239 -9.24 -3.97 6.16
CA ARG A 239 -10.24 -3.78 7.21
C ARG A 239 -11.52 -3.11 6.65
N PRO A 240 -12.70 -3.36 7.25
CA PRO A 240 -13.97 -2.83 6.74
C PRO A 240 -13.99 -1.31 6.55
N HIS A 241 -13.30 -0.57 7.41
CA HIS A 241 -13.24 0.89 7.37
C HIS A 241 -12.24 1.46 6.34
N PHE A 242 -11.35 0.64 5.77
CA PHE A 242 -10.31 1.13 4.85
C PHE A 242 -10.86 1.78 3.58
N ALA A 243 -11.99 1.30 3.05
CA ALA A 243 -12.63 1.93 1.90
C ALA A 243 -13.06 3.38 2.20
N ALA A 244 -13.63 3.61 3.38
CA ALA A 244 -14.02 4.95 3.83
C ALA A 244 -12.79 5.82 4.09
N MET A 245 -11.76 5.29 4.75
CA MET A 245 -10.49 6.00 4.97
C MET A 245 -9.83 6.44 3.65
N VAL A 246 -9.83 5.57 2.63
CA VAL A 246 -9.33 5.89 1.29
C VAL A 246 -10.17 6.99 0.65
N ALA A 247 -11.50 6.95 0.77
CA ALA A 247 -12.36 8.00 0.23
C ALA A 247 -12.09 9.38 0.87
N VAL A 248 -11.98 9.42 2.20
CA VAL A 248 -11.73 10.67 2.94
C VAL A 248 -10.34 11.23 2.63
N GLN A 249 -9.30 10.38 2.66
CA GLN A 249 -7.95 10.84 2.33
C GLN A 249 -7.83 11.26 0.85
N ARG A 250 -8.57 10.62 -0.06
CA ARG A 250 -8.62 11.02 -1.47
C ARG A 250 -9.24 12.40 -1.63
N ALA A 251 -10.29 12.70 -0.89
CA ALA A 251 -10.87 14.03 -0.89
C ALA A 251 -9.92 15.06 -0.26
N SER A 252 -9.13 14.68 0.76
CA SER A 252 -8.16 15.60 1.38
C SER A 252 -7.04 16.05 0.44
N PHE A 253 -6.78 15.27 -0.61
CA PHE A 253 -5.81 15.61 -1.64
C PHE A 253 -6.21 16.80 -2.52
N THR A 254 -7.49 17.15 -2.58
CA THR A 254 -7.98 18.32 -3.33
C THR A 254 -7.94 19.61 -2.51
N ILE A 255 -7.76 19.50 -1.18
CA ILE A 255 -7.71 20.63 -0.25
C ILE A 255 -6.40 21.40 -0.45
N ARG A 256 -6.53 22.71 -0.68
CA ARG A 256 -5.41 23.62 -0.91
C ARG A 256 -4.81 24.16 0.38
N GLU A 257 -5.64 24.37 1.40
CA GLU A 257 -5.26 24.86 2.71
C GLU A 257 -4.48 23.77 3.45
N CYS A 258 -3.17 23.97 3.59
CA CYS A 258 -2.28 22.99 4.21
C CYS A 258 -2.69 22.68 5.65
N ASP A 259 -3.06 23.71 6.43
CA ASP A 259 -3.45 23.54 7.83
C ASP A 259 -4.73 22.70 7.98
N LEU A 260 -5.74 22.94 7.13
CA LEU A 260 -6.97 22.15 7.12
C LEU A 260 -6.70 20.70 6.71
N ARG A 261 -5.87 20.50 5.68
CA ARG A 261 -5.49 19.16 5.23
C ARG A 261 -4.74 18.39 6.33
N GLU A 262 -3.77 19.01 6.99
CA GLU A 262 -3.03 18.37 8.08
C GLU A 262 -3.93 18.10 9.31
N ALA A 263 -4.86 19.02 9.64
CA ALA A 263 -5.86 18.79 10.68
C ALA A 263 -6.74 17.58 10.36
N MET A 264 -7.24 17.49 9.13
CA MET A 264 -8.03 16.36 8.64
C MET A 264 -7.26 15.03 8.70
N LEU A 265 -5.97 15.04 8.31
CA LEU A 265 -5.09 13.87 8.44
C LEU A 265 -4.84 13.49 9.91
N GLY A 266 -4.72 14.47 10.80
CA GLY A 266 -4.65 14.26 12.24
C GLY A 266 -5.90 13.56 12.79
N HIS A 267 -7.09 14.00 12.39
CA HIS A 267 -8.34 13.34 12.79
C HIS A 267 -8.47 11.92 12.21
N LEU A 268 -8.12 11.72 10.94
CA LEU A 268 -8.10 10.39 10.34
C LEU A 268 -7.18 9.43 11.08
N ARG A 269 -6.03 9.91 11.55
CA ARG A 269 -5.11 9.12 12.36
C ARG A 269 -5.76 8.65 13.66
N SER A 270 -6.34 9.58 14.43
CA SER A 270 -7.02 9.24 15.68
C SER A 270 -8.20 8.28 15.46
N ILE A 271 -8.95 8.45 14.37
CA ILE A 271 -10.03 7.53 14.00
C ILE A 271 -9.47 6.14 13.69
N ASN A 272 -8.40 6.06 12.89
CA ASN A 272 -7.78 4.79 12.51
C ASN A 272 -7.23 4.04 13.74
N GLU A 273 -6.55 4.73 14.65
CA GLU A 273 -6.07 4.14 15.92
C GLU A 273 -7.21 3.53 16.73
N ILE A 274 -8.31 4.28 16.89
CA ILE A 274 -9.51 3.80 17.59
C ILE A 274 -10.11 2.56 16.92
N LEU A 275 -10.16 2.52 15.59
CA LEU A 275 -10.75 1.39 14.86
C LEU A 275 -9.84 0.15 14.90
N GLN A 276 -8.52 0.32 14.84
CA GLN A 276 -7.56 -0.79 14.92
C GLN A 276 -7.58 -1.50 16.28
N VAL A 277 -7.57 -0.73 17.37
CA VAL A 277 -7.71 -1.20 18.77
C VAL A 277 -8.96 -2.08 18.95
N THR A 278 -10.04 -1.75 18.24
CA THR A 278 -11.34 -2.40 18.40
C THR A 278 -11.40 -3.74 17.71
N ASP A 279 -10.88 -3.79 16.48
CA ASP A 279 -10.75 -5.03 15.71
C ASP A 279 -9.80 -6.03 16.40
N GLU A 280 -8.80 -5.54 17.13
CA GLU A 280 -7.79 -6.35 17.85
C GLU A 280 -8.19 -6.71 19.28
N GLY A 281 -9.38 -6.29 19.73
CA GLY A 281 -9.93 -6.63 21.05
C GLY A 281 -9.10 -6.13 22.24
N THR A 282 -8.19 -5.17 22.02
CA THR A 282 -7.21 -4.72 23.01
C THR A 282 -7.40 -3.23 23.31
N ALA A 283 -7.75 -2.92 24.56
CA ALA A 283 -7.94 -1.60 25.19
C ALA A 283 -9.28 -0.85 24.96
N LYS A 284 -9.72 -0.20 26.05
CA LYS A 284 -10.89 0.69 26.12
C LYS A 284 -10.42 2.11 25.80
N THR A 285 -10.72 2.63 24.61
CA THR A 285 -10.72 4.09 24.40
C THR A 285 -11.60 4.71 25.48
N THR A 286 -11.09 5.72 26.19
CA THR A 286 -11.88 6.40 27.21
C THR A 286 -12.98 7.23 26.57
N ASP A 287 -14.11 7.42 27.25
CA ASP A 287 -15.20 8.27 26.74
C ASP A 287 -14.70 9.70 26.44
N ALA A 288 -13.72 10.20 27.21
CA ALA A 288 -13.11 11.52 27.03
C ALA A 288 -12.28 11.64 25.74
N GLU A 289 -11.46 10.65 25.41
CA GLU A 289 -10.72 10.61 24.14
C GLU A 289 -11.68 10.55 22.95
N PHE A 290 -12.74 9.76 23.09
CA PHE A 290 -13.76 9.60 22.05
C PHE A 290 -14.53 10.91 21.79
N GLU A 291 -14.95 11.63 22.84
CA GLU A 291 -15.62 12.93 22.70
C GLU A 291 -14.68 14.01 22.15
N THR A 292 -13.39 13.96 22.48
CA THR A 292 -12.38 14.89 21.92
C THR A 292 -12.25 14.71 20.40
N ILE A 293 -12.22 13.47 19.92
CA ILE A 293 -12.12 13.16 18.48
C ILE A 293 -13.41 13.53 17.75
N LEU A 294 -14.58 13.27 18.35
CA LEU A 294 -15.85 13.70 17.79
C LEU A 294 -15.94 15.22 17.65
N SER A 295 -15.55 15.96 18.70
CA SER A 295 -15.55 17.43 18.68
C SER A 295 -14.63 17.95 17.58
N GLY A 296 -13.38 17.49 17.53
CA GLY A 296 -12.43 17.93 16.51
C GLY A 296 -12.88 17.57 15.09
N THR A 297 -13.49 16.39 14.91
CA THR A 297 -14.08 16.01 13.62
C THR A 297 -15.22 16.95 13.22
N GLN A 298 -16.06 17.38 14.17
CA GLN A 298 -17.16 18.31 13.91
C GLN A 298 -16.64 19.71 13.52
N ASP A 299 -15.59 20.19 14.19
CA ASP A 299 -14.94 21.45 13.85
C ASP A 299 -14.35 21.41 12.43
N CYS A 300 -13.68 20.29 12.08
CA CYS A 300 -13.17 20.05 10.73
C CYS A 300 -14.28 20.03 9.68
N LEU A 301 -15.42 19.39 9.98
CA LEU A 301 -16.59 19.36 9.08
C LEU A 301 -17.14 20.77 8.83
N SER A 302 -17.31 21.57 9.88
CA SER A 302 -17.79 22.94 9.75
C SER A 302 -16.85 23.81 8.90
N GLU A 303 -15.54 23.61 9.02
CA GLU A 303 -14.56 24.33 8.21
C GLU A 303 -14.57 23.89 6.73
N LEU A 304 -14.70 22.59 6.47
CA LEU A 304 -14.85 22.05 5.11
C LEU A 304 -16.12 22.59 4.42
N GLU A 305 -17.25 22.62 5.13
CA GLU A 305 -18.50 23.20 4.64
C GLU A 305 -18.35 24.70 4.35
N ARG A 306 -17.73 25.45 5.27
CA ARG A 306 -17.48 26.89 5.12
C ARG A 306 -16.62 27.22 3.89
N LEU A 307 -15.66 26.36 3.56
CA LEU A 307 -14.74 26.53 2.44
C LEU A 307 -15.23 25.86 1.13
N GLY A 308 -16.36 25.16 1.15
CA GLY A 308 -16.97 24.54 -0.04
C GLY A 308 -16.27 23.25 -0.50
N TYR A 309 -15.66 22.50 0.42
CA TYR A 309 -15.05 21.19 0.13
C TYR A 309 -16.08 20.06 0.29
N ASP A 310 -17.11 20.06 -0.56
CA ASP A 310 -18.27 19.16 -0.44
C ASP A 310 -17.90 17.67 -0.40
N ASP A 311 -17.00 17.22 -1.28
CA ASP A 311 -16.58 15.81 -1.32
C ASP A 311 -15.86 15.38 -0.03
N ALA A 312 -14.98 16.25 0.50
CA ALA A 312 -14.27 15.98 1.74
C ALA A 312 -15.21 16.01 2.95
N PHE A 313 -16.16 16.95 2.96
CA PHE A 313 -17.21 17.02 3.97
C PHE A 313 -18.06 15.74 3.98
N LEU A 314 -18.61 15.35 2.83
CA LEU A 314 -19.51 14.20 2.71
C LEU A 314 -18.82 12.89 3.11
N THR A 315 -17.58 12.69 2.64
CA THR A 315 -16.83 11.47 2.97
C THR A 315 -16.45 11.41 4.44
N LEU A 316 -16.01 12.52 5.06
CA LEU A 316 -15.65 12.57 6.47
C LEU A 316 -16.87 12.40 7.38
N ASP A 317 -17.99 13.04 7.04
CA ASP A 317 -19.25 12.91 7.78
C ASP A 317 -19.80 11.48 7.70
N ASP A 318 -19.73 10.83 6.54
CA ASP A 318 -20.09 9.42 6.38
C ASP A 318 -19.22 8.50 7.24
N LEU A 319 -17.89 8.69 7.23
CA LEU A 319 -16.97 7.95 8.10
C LEU A 319 -17.33 8.15 9.59
N ALA A 320 -17.54 9.40 10.01
CA ALA A 320 -17.86 9.75 11.39
C ALA A 320 -19.21 9.14 11.84
N LYS A 321 -20.24 9.20 10.99
CA LYS A 321 -21.55 8.60 11.27
C LYS A 321 -21.48 7.08 11.38
N ARG A 322 -20.82 6.42 10.43
CA ARG A 322 -20.75 4.95 10.37
C ARG A 322 -19.96 4.36 11.52
N TYR A 323 -18.82 4.94 11.86
CA TYR A 323 -17.84 4.28 12.72
C TYR A 323 -17.69 4.91 14.10
N LEU A 324 -17.92 6.22 14.23
CA LEU A 324 -17.85 6.90 15.52
C LEU A 324 -19.24 6.91 16.18
N ARG A 325 -20.26 7.49 15.52
CA ARG A 325 -21.58 7.66 16.17
C ARG A 325 -22.25 6.33 16.54
N SER A 326 -22.21 5.35 15.65
CA SER A 326 -22.70 3.99 15.95
C SER A 326 -22.01 3.35 17.16
N ARG A 327 -20.77 3.74 17.45
CA ARG A 327 -20.01 3.18 18.58
C ARG A 327 -20.36 3.86 19.89
N ARG A 328 -20.62 5.17 19.89
CA ARG A 328 -21.12 5.89 21.07
C ARG A 328 -22.34 5.19 21.68
N ASP A 329 -23.24 4.72 20.82
CA ASP A 329 -24.48 4.04 21.22
C ASP A 329 -24.22 2.61 21.76
N SER A 330 -23.06 2.03 21.48
CA SER A 330 -22.67 0.68 21.91
C SER A 330 -21.85 0.64 23.22
N ILE A 331 -21.37 1.80 23.71
CA ILE A 331 -20.62 1.88 24.96
C ILE A 331 -21.62 1.96 26.13
N PRO A 332 -21.65 0.98 27.05
CA PRO A 332 -22.55 1.03 28.19
C PRO A 332 -22.19 2.22 29.10
N ARG A 333 -23.13 3.15 29.26
CA ARG A 333 -23.01 4.28 30.19
C ARG A 333 -22.83 3.73 31.60
N ARG A 334 -21.71 4.07 32.24
CA ARG A 334 -21.39 3.68 33.63
C ARG A 334 -22.11 4.54 34.65
#